data_AF-A0AAP0CBL6-F1
#
_entry.id   AF-A0AAP0CBL6-F1
#
_cell.length_a   1.000
_cell.length_b   1.000
_cell.length_c   1.000
_cell.angle_alpha   90.00
_cell.angle_beta   90.00
_cell.angle_gamma   90.00
#
_symmetry.space_group_name_H-M   'P 1'
#
loop_
_entity.id
_entity.type
_entity.pdbx_description
1 polymer ?
#
loop_
_entity_poly.entity_id
_entity_poly.type
_entity_poly.pdbx_seq_one_letter_code
_entity_poly.pdbx_strand_id
1 'polypeptide(L)'
;MASCIPNCVCLFGWNIGPNKTNPKPQPNYHNIDLPFPSSLLTKTFLSGKELKCCYKATLDGFSATSFHECSDFKGPCVIIGYTNNSFKFGAFNPEGYRSTDDYYDTFDPFLFYWADEEKDEPVVLPKVGGSGAALFDYARGGPQFGADGLLIGPPLAPVMGGFAGPDTNSGVGDLRQAKSRLGLSYAKRADGKESLFGDESRASLEEVLVFCNPQIASLY
;
A
#
# COMPACT_ATOMS: atom_id res chain seq x y z
N MET A 1 -17.37 -64.00 39.37
CA MET A 1 -16.60 -63.84 38.12
C MET A 1 -17.47 -63.14 37.10
N ALA A 2 -17.06 -61.94 36.71
CA ALA A 2 -17.50 -61.18 35.54
C ALA A 2 -17.22 -61.98 34.24
N SER A 3 -17.78 -61.72 33.06
CA SER A 3 -18.83 -60.83 32.57
C SER A 3 -19.26 -61.39 31.19
N CYS A 4 -20.50 -61.13 30.82
CA CYS A 4 -21.01 -61.30 29.46
C CYS A 4 -20.27 -60.37 28.47
N ILE A 5 -20.09 -60.83 27.23
CA ILE A 5 -19.76 -60.02 26.05
C ILE A 5 -21.09 -59.58 25.42
N PRO A 6 -21.25 -58.30 25.06
CA PRO A 6 -21.67 -58.06 23.68
C PRO A 6 -21.13 -56.76 23.03
N ASN A 7 -21.33 -56.71 21.72
CA ASN A 7 -21.59 -55.55 20.85
C ASN A 7 -20.51 -55.04 19.89
N CYS A 8 -20.84 -55.30 18.63
CA CYS A 8 -20.67 -54.47 17.44
C CYS A 8 -20.84 -52.97 17.71
N VAL A 9 -19.91 -52.13 17.23
CA VAL A 9 -20.18 -50.72 16.83
C VAL A 9 -19.23 -50.31 15.69
N CYS A 10 -19.78 -49.50 14.79
CA CYS A 10 -19.30 -48.97 13.52
C CYS A 10 -17.88 -48.38 13.46
N LEU A 11 -17.18 -48.64 12.35
CA LEU A 11 -16.05 -47.84 11.87
C LEU A 11 -16.55 -46.49 11.32
N PHE A 12 -16.47 -45.43 12.11
CA PHE A 12 -16.25 -44.05 11.64
C PHE A 12 -15.71 -43.24 12.82
N GLY A 13 -14.40 -43.27 13.01
CA GLY A 13 -13.71 -42.43 13.99
C GLY A 13 -13.42 -41.06 13.38
N TRP A 14 -14.26 -40.07 13.67
CA TRP A 14 -13.87 -38.66 13.56
C TRP A 14 -12.83 -38.36 14.64
N ASN A 15 -11.55 -38.36 14.26
CA ASN A 15 -10.48 -37.79 15.09
C ASN A 15 -10.56 -36.27 14.97
N ILE A 16 -11.17 -35.63 15.96
CA ILE A 16 -11.00 -34.19 16.23
C ILE A 16 -9.59 -34.01 16.79
N GLY A 17 -8.63 -33.78 15.90
CA GLY A 17 -7.28 -33.37 16.28
C GLY A 17 -7.25 -31.91 16.74
N PRO A 18 -6.32 -31.53 17.63
CA PRO A 18 -6.20 -30.14 18.07
C PRO A 18 -5.87 -29.25 16.86
N ASN A 19 -6.67 -28.20 16.67
CA ASN A 19 -6.38 -27.12 15.72
C ASN A 19 -4.99 -26.56 16.05
N LYS A 20 -3.98 -26.92 15.24
CA LYS A 20 -2.72 -26.19 15.19
C LYS A 20 -3.03 -24.85 14.54
N THR A 21 -3.42 -23.87 15.34
CA THR A 21 -3.37 -22.47 14.92
C THR A 21 -1.89 -22.15 14.73
N ASN A 22 -1.39 -22.26 13.49
CA ASN A 22 -0.13 -21.61 13.16
C ASN A 22 -0.30 -20.14 13.57
N PRO A 23 0.54 -19.59 14.46
CA PRO A 23 0.46 -18.18 14.78
C PRO A 23 0.62 -17.41 13.46
N LYS A 24 -0.35 -16.55 13.13
CA LYS A 24 -0.19 -15.59 12.03
C LYS A 24 1.19 -14.94 12.20
N PRO A 25 2.03 -14.87 11.16
CA PRO A 25 3.32 -14.18 11.25
C PRO A 25 3.06 -12.77 11.81
N GLN A 26 3.73 -12.43 12.91
CA GLN A 26 3.60 -11.09 13.49
C GLN A 26 4.10 -10.09 12.44
N PRO A 27 3.33 -9.05 12.09
CA PRO A 27 3.77 -8.05 11.14
C PRO A 27 5.06 -7.39 11.66
N ASN A 28 6.11 -7.43 10.85
CA ASN A 28 7.35 -6.73 11.14
C ASN A 28 7.15 -5.22 10.91
N TYR A 29 7.61 -4.40 11.84
CA TYR A 29 7.58 -2.95 11.74
C TYR A 29 8.98 -2.40 11.95
N HIS A 30 9.39 -1.49 11.08
CA HIS A 30 10.67 -0.82 11.16
C HIS A 30 10.61 0.33 12.17
N ASN A 31 11.65 0.45 13.00
CA ASN A 31 11.76 1.53 13.98
C ASN A 31 12.25 2.81 13.29
N ILE A 32 11.31 3.61 12.79
CA ILE A 32 11.56 4.84 12.03
C ILE A 32 10.59 5.90 12.54
N ASP A 33 11.12 7.09 12.82
CA ASP A 33 10.30 8.26 13.14
C ASP A 33 9.43 8.67 11.95
N LEU A 34 8.27 9.27 12.24
CA LEU A 34 7.37 9.72 11.17
C LEU A 34 8.02 10.85 10.38
N PRO A 35 8.26 10.68 9.07
CA PRO A 35 8.85 11.73 8.25
C PRO A 35 7.79 12.74 7.80
N PHE A 36 6.70 12.91 8.53
CA PHE A 36 5.63 13.85 8.20
C PHE A 36 4.94 14.30 9.49
N PRO A 37 4.40 15.54 9.52
CA PRO A 37 3.74 16.04 10.71
C PRO A 37 2.40 15.33 10.92
N SER A 38 2.00 15.14 12.18
CA SER A 38 0.71 14.54 12.53
C SER A 38 -0.48 15.39 12.07
N SER A 39 -0.28 16.70 11.90
CA SER A 39 -1.25 17.66 11.35
C SER A 39 -1.81 17.22 9.99
N LEU A 40 -0.97 16.57 9.17
CA LEU A 40 -1.33 16.02 7.85
C LEU A 40 -2.53 15.07 7.90
N LEU A 41 -2.68 14.33 9.01
CA LEU A 41 -3.68 13.28 9.16
C LEU A 41 -4.92 13.72 9.96
N THR A 42 -4.99 14.99 10.37
CA THR A 42 -6.07 15.49 11.24
C THR A 42 -7.47 15.24 10.67
N LYS A 43 -7.61 15.23 9.33
CA LYS A 43 -8.87 15.04 8.61
C LYS A 43 -9.09 13.60 8.14
N THR A 44 -8.30 12.63 8.60
CA THR A 44 -8.37 11.24 8.16
C THR A 44 -8.69 10.29 9.32
N PHE A 45 -8.99 9.04 8.98
CA PHE A 45 -9.15 7.97 9.97
C PHE A 45 -7.88 7.66 10.78
N LEU A 46 -6.72 8.20 10.39
CA LEU A 46 -5.47 8.06 11.13
C LEU A 46 -5.21 9.21 12.11
N SER A 47 -6.13 10.18 12.23
CA SER A 47 -6.02 11.30 13.17
C SER A 47 -5.80 10.81 14.61
N GLY A 48 -4.73 11.29 15.24
CA GLY A 48 -4.35 10.94 16.61
C GLY A 48 -3.91 9.49 16.83
N LYS A 49 -3.69 8.70 15.76
CA LYS A 49 -3.27 7.31 15.87
C LYS A 49 -1.75 7.17 15.78
N GLU A 50 -1.20 6.22 16.54
CA GLU A 50 0.20 5.82 16.40
C GLU A 50 0.40 5.11 15.05
N LEU A 51 1.40 5.53 14.29
CA LEU A 51 1.77 4.89 13.03
C LEU A 51 3.15 4.26 13.14
N LYS A 52 3.33 3.12 12.47
CA LYS A 52 4.62 2.44 12.36
C LYS A 52 4.94 2.14 10.91
N CYS A 53 6.21 2.17 10.56
CA CYS A 53 6.68 1.83 9.23
C CYS A 53 6.53 0.32 9.01
N CYS A 54 5.67 -0.09 8.09
CA CYS A 54 5.40 -1.49 7.79
C CYS A 54 6.12 -1.99 6.53
N TYR A 55 6.68 -1.08 5.74
CA TYR A 55 7.48 -1.35 4.55
C TYR A 55 8.54 -0.28 4.37
N LYS A 56 9.78 -0.69 4.10
CA LYS A 56 10.92 0.15 3.74
C LYS A 56 11.66 -0.51 2.56
N ALA A 57 11.55 0.08 1.37
CA ALA A 57 12.05 -0.52 0.13
C ALA A 57 13.54 -0.88 0.17
N THR A 58 14.36 -0.07 0.84
CA THR A 58 15.81 -0.35 0.99
C THR A 58 16.12 -1.59 1.84
N LEU A 59 15.20 -2.03 2.70
CA LEU A 59 15.36 -3.23 3.54
C LEU A 59 14.54 -4.41 3.01
N ASP A 60 13.28 -4.17 2.64
CA ASP A 60 12.34 -5.21 2.25
C ASP A 60 12.40 -5.53 0.74
N GLY A 61 13.03 -4.66 -0.04
CA GLY A 61 13.17 -4.80 -1.49
C GLY A 61 12.21 -3.91 -2.28
N PHE A 62 12.63 -3.49 -3.48
CA PHE A 62 11.90 -2.57 -4.35
C PHE A 62 10.88 -3.23 -5.28
N SER A 63 10.62 -4.53 -5.14
CA SER A 63 9.62 -5.19 -5.99
C SER A 63 8.21 -4.88 -5.49
N ALA A 64 7.23 -4.78 -6.40
CA ALA A 64 5.82 -4.66 -6.01
C ALA A 64 5.37 -5.83 -5.13
N THR A 65 5.92 -7.03 -5.35
CA THR A 65 5.69 -8.20 -4.50
C THR A 65 6.14 -7.95 -3.05
N SER A 66 7.36 -7.45 -2.84
CA SER A 66 7.86 -7.08 -1.52
C SER A 66 6.99 -6.02 -0.85
N PHE A 67 6.53 -5.04 -1.63
CA PHE A 67 5.61 -4.02 -1.14
C PHE A 67 4.30 -4.63 -0.62
N HIS A 68 3.66 -5.53 -1.38
CA HIS A 68 2.40 -6.18 -1.00
C HIS A 68 2.57 -7.15 0.17
N GLU A 69 3.64 -7.95 0.20
CA GLU A 69 3.99 -8.80 1.34
C GLU A 69 4.08 -8.00 2.65
N CYS A 70 4.53 -6.74 2.56
CA CYS A 70 4.70 -5.85 3.69
C CYS A 70 3.52 -4.88 3.93
N SER A 71 2.59 -4.67 3.00
CA SER A 71 1.59 -3.59 3.11
C SER A 71 0.15 -4.09 3.11
N ASP A 72 -0.11 -5.28 2.57
CA ASP A 72 -1.46 -5.80 2.43
C ASP A 72 -2.11 -6.09 3.78
N PHE A 73 -3.43 -5.85 3.83
CA PHE A 73 -4.28 -6.08 5.00
C PHE A 73 -3.88 -5.28 6.25
N LYS A 74 -3.24 -4.10 6.06
CA LYS A 74 -2.87 -3.19 7.15
C LYS A 74 -3.79 -1.97 7.32
N GLY A 75 -4.80 -1.85 6.46
CA GLY A 75 -5.77 -0.76 6.46
C GLY A 75 -5.22 0.57 5.91
N PRO A 76 -5.82 1.71 6.28
CA PRO A 76 -5.38 3.02 5.80
C PRO A 76 -3.89 3.28 6.08
N CYS A 77 -3.19 3.86 5.12
CA CYS A 77 -1.75 4.05 5.21
C CYS A 77 -1.26 5.34 4.53
N VAL A 78 -0.06 5.76 4.94
CA VAL A 78 0.69 6.86 4.35
C VAL A 78 1.88 6.30 3.61
N ILE A 79 2.05 6.69 2.35
CA ILE A 79 3.20 6.35 1.51
C ILE A 79 4.12 7.57 1.49
N ILE A 80 5.43 7.36 1.67
CA ILE A 80 6.46 8.40 1.54
C ILE A 80 7.48 7.93 0.53
N GLY A 81 7.81 8.79 -0.43
CA GLY A 81 8.83 8.54 -1.43
C GLY A 81 9.95 9.57 -1.38
N TYR A 82 11.17 9.09 -1.54
CA TYR A 82 12.35 9.92 -1.74
C TYR A 82 12.92 9.65 -3.12
N THR A 83 13.11 10.72 -3.88
CA THR A 83 13.77 10.65 -5.19
C THR A 83 15.28 10.75 -5.03
N ASN A 84 16.02 10.37 -6.07
CA ASN A 84 17.48 10.52 -6.14
C ASN A 84 17.99 11.98 -6.16
N ASN A 85 17.10 12.97 -6.23
CA ASN A 85 17.43 14.41 -6.19
C ASN A 85 16.90 15.09 -4.92
N SER A 86 16.81 14.33 -3.82
CA SER A 86 16.36 14.79 -2.49
C SER A 86 14.90 15.27 -2.43
N PHE A 87 14.12 15.10 -3.50
CA PHE A 87 12.71 15.49 -3.50
C PHE A 87 11.87 14.47 -2.72
N LYS A 88 11.16 14.98 -1.73
CA LYS A 88 10.29 14.22 -0.84
C LYS A 88 8.83 14.46 -1.17
N PHE A 89 8.09 13.37 -1.29
CA PHE A 89 6.66 13.39 -1.56
C PHE A 89 5.96 12.27 -0.80
N GLY A 90 4.63 12.27 -0.87
CA GLY A 90 3.86 11.16 -0.35
C GLY A 90 2.42 11.16 -0.83
N ALA A 91 1.70 10.18 -0.32
CA ALA A 91 0.30 9.98 -0.60
C ALA A 91 -0.40 9.32 0.59
N PHE A 92 -1.68 9.61 0.77
CA PHE A 92 -2.53 8.95 1.76
C PHE A 92 -3.55 8.05 1.08
N ASN A 93 -3.52 6.76 1.42
CA ASN A 93 -4.50 5.78 0.96
C ASN A 93 -5.47 5.45 2.11
N PRO A 94 -6.76 5.85 2.03
CA PRO A 94 -7.78 5.54 3.04
C PRO A 94 -8.24 4.07 3.04
N GLU A 95 -8.07 3.33 1.94
CA GLU A 95 -8.57 1.95 1.80
C GLU A 95 -7.54 0.91 2.24
N GLY A 96 -6.24 1.22 2.08
CA GLY A 96 -5.15 0.27 2.21
C GLY A 96 -4.94 -0.56 0.94
N TYR A 97 -4.24 -1.69 1.08
CA TYR A 97 -3.91 -2.61 -0.02
C TYR A 97 -4.34 -4.04 0.32
N ARG A 98 -4.74 -4.79 -0.69
CA ARG A 98 -5.19 -6.20 -0.59
C ARG A 98 -4.85 -7.01 -1.84
N SER A 99 -4.13 -6.44 -2.81
CA SER A 99 -3.79 -7.10 -4.08
C SER A 99 -5.03 -7.58 -4.86
N THR A 100 -6.08 -6.76 -4.93
CA THR A 100 -7.36 -7.16 -5.55
C THR A 100 -7.36 -7.18 -7.08
N ASP A 101 -6.35 -6.59 -7.72
CA ASP A 101 -6.34 -6.29 -9.15
C ASP A 101 -7.54 -5.42 -9.60
N ASP A 102 -8.00 -4.54 -8.71
CA ASP A 102 -9.16 -3.65 -8.93
C ASP A 102 -8.85 -2.20 -8.53
N TYR A 103 -9.84 -1.32 -8.68
CA TYR A 103 -9.80 0.08 -8.26
C TYR A 103 -10.82 0.40 -7.18
N TYR A 104 -10.56 1.46 -6.43
CA TYR A 104 -11.47 1.96 -5.40
C TYR A 104 -11.97 3.36 -5.72
N ASP A 105 -13.28 3.55 -5.52
CA ASP A 105 -13.94 4.84 -5.62
C ASP A 105 -13.96 5.52 -4.24
N THR A 106 -13.24 6.63 -4.10
CA THR A 106 -13.16 7.36 -2.82
C THR A 106 -12.77 8.82 -3.03
N PHE A 107 -13.20 9.70 -2.12
CA PHE A 107 -12.89 11.14 -2.13
C PHE A 107 -11.75 11.52 -1.18
N ASP A 108 -11.42 10.64 -0.23
CA ASP A 108 -10.49 10.93 0.84
C ASP A 108 -8.99 10.72 0.54
N PRO A 109 -8.54 10.08 -0.58
CA PRO A 109 -7.12 10.02 -0.84
C PRO A 109 -6.60 11.39 -1.29
N PHE A 110 -5.34 11.64 -0.98
CA PHE A 110 -4.64 12.83 -1.42
C PHE A 110 -3.17 12.54 -1.64
N LEU A 111 -2.58 13.30 -2.56
CA LEU A 111 -1.13 13.36 -2.73
C LEU A 111 -0.59 14.54 -1.92
N PHE A 112 0.69 14.53 -1.60
CA PHE A 112 1.33 15.68 -0.99
C PHE A 112 2.82 15.73 -1.30
N TYR A 113 3.41 16.92 -1.17
CA TYR A 113 4.83 17.13 -1.39
C TYR A 113 5.36 18.29 -0.55
N TRP A 114 6.67 18.33 -0.37
CA TRP A 114 7.36 19.48 0.22
C TRP A 114 7.89 20.38 -0.88
N ALA A 115 7.44 21.64 -0.89
CA ALA A 115 7.89 22.62 -1.87
C ALA A 115 9.31 23.13 -1.57
N ASP A 116 9.73 22.99 -0.32
CA ASP A 116 11.02 23.40 0.22
C ASP A 116 11.40 22.39 1.29
N GLU A 117 12.66 21.95 1.32
CA GLU A 117 13.16 20.97 2.28
C GLU A 117 13.13 21.52 3.72
N GLU A 118 13.20 22.85 3.88
CA GLU A 118 13.19 23.51 5.19
C GLU A 118 11.78 23.69 5.77
N LYS A 119 10.72 23.44 4.99
CA LYS A 119 9.35 23.56 5.46
C LYS A 119 8.89 22.25 6.09
N ASP A 120 8.34 22.32 7.29
CA ASP A 120 7.77 21.13 7.93
C ASP A 120 6.43 20.71 7.33
N GLU A 121 5.62 21.68 6.87
CA GLU A 121 4.26 21.44 6.41
C GLU A 121 4.20 21.15 4.90
N PRO A 122 3.68 19.98 4.48
CA PRO A 122 3.55 19.63 3.08
C PRO A 122 2.36 20.32 2.41
N VAL A 123 2.46 20.49 1.09
CA VAL A 123 1.35 20.94 0.24
C VAL A 123 0.52 19.73 -0.14
N VAL A 124 -0.78 19.76 0.20
CA VAL A 124 -1.74 18.68 -0.09
C VAL A 124 -2.44 18.92 -1.42
N LEU A 125 -2.52 17.87 -2.24
CA LEU A 125 -3.19 17.81 -3.53
C LEU A 125 -4.37 16.82 -3.43
N PRO A 126 -5.60 17.30 -3.21
CA PRO A 126 -6.76 16.43 -3.02
C PRO A 126 -7.18 15.72 -4.30
N LYS A 127 -8.00 14.67 -4.15
CA LYS A 127 -8.75 14.06 -5.26
C LYS A 127 -9.64 15.10 -5.95
N VAL A 128 -9.66 15.09 -7.27
CA VAL A 128 -10.53 15.94 -8.12
C VAL A 128 -11.22 15.09 -9.21
N GLY A 129 -12.24 15.64 -9.86
CA GLY A 129 -12.92 14.94 -10.96
C GLY A 129 -13.87 13.81 -10.53
N GLY A 130 -14.35 13.81 -9.29
CA GLY A 130 -15.22 12.78 -8.72
C GLY A 130 -14.45 11.72 -7.90
N SER A 131 -15.17 10.74 -7.34
CA SER A 131 -14.58 9.63 -6.58
C SER A 131 -14.01 8.51 -7.44
N GLY A 132 -14.46 8.42 -8.70
CA GLY A 132 -14.18 7.32 -9.60
C GLY A 132 -12.68 7.02 -9.75
N ALA A 133 -12.33 5.74 -9.69
CA ALA A 133 -10.98 5.22 -9.94
C ALA A 133 -9.89 6.03 -9.21
N ALA A 134 -10.11 6.33 -7.94
CA ALA A 134 -9.22 7.15 -7.13
C ALA A 134 -7.91 6.44 -6.79
N LEU A 135 -7.98 5.12 -6.63
CA LEU A 135 -6.89 4.24 -6.23
C LEU A 135 -6.94 2.98 -7.07
N PHE A 136 -5.79 2.38 -7.36
CA PHE A 136 -5.68 1.07 -7.99
C PHE A 136 -4.81 0.15 -7.12
N ASP A 137 -5.27 -1.07 -6.90
CA ASP A 137 -4.67 -2.08 -6.03
C ASP A 137 -4.28 -3.32 -6.84
N TYR A 138 -3.31 -3.12 -7.74
CA TYR A 138 -2.81 -4.15 -8.62
C TYR A 138 -1.78 -5.02 -7.91
N ALA A 139 -1.98 -6.34 -7.87
CA ALA A 139 -1.10 -7.29 -7.17
C ALA A 139 0.36 -7.28 -7.70
N ARG A 140 0.56 -6.80 -8.92
CA ARG A 140 1.88 -6.68 -9.58
C ARG A 140 2.38 -5.24 -9.69
N GLY A 141 1.64 -4.26 -9.16
CA GLY A 141 2.02 -2.85 -9.12
C GLY A 141 2.34 -2.40 -7.71
N GLY A 142 3.12 -1.33 -7.57
CA GLY A 142 3.20 -0.62 -6.30
C GLY A 142 2.00 0.33 -6.10
N PRO A 143 2.13 1.30 -5.18
CA PRO A 143 1.12 2.33 -4.96
C PRO A 143 0.67 3.05 -6.24
N GLN A 144 -0.63 3.07 -6.50
CA GLN A 144 -1.20 3.78 -7.64
C GLN A 144 -2.43 4.63 -7.26
N PHE A 145 -2.29 5.94 -7.49
CA PHE A 145 -3.29 6.96 -7.20
C PHE A 145 -3.82 7.53 -8.51
N GLY A 146 -5.06 7.18 -8.85
CA GLY A 146 -5.67 7.53 -10.11
C GLY A 146 -5.05 6.78 -11.29
N ALA A 147 -5.57 7.07 -12.49
CA ALA A 147 -5.03 6.49 -13.72
C ALA A 147 -3.59 6.95 -13.98
N ASP A 148 -3.25 8.16 -13.55
CA ASP A 148 -2.00 8.83 -13.86
C ASP A 148 -1.49 9.78 -12.75
N GLY A 149 -2.23 9.98 -11.65
CA GLY A 149 -1.90 10.94 -10.59
C GLY A 149 -0.54 10.69 -9.97
N LEU A 150 -0.34 9.50 -9.43
CA LEU A 150 0.95 9.00 -8.95
C LEU A 150 1.00 7.49 -9.10
N LEU A 151 1.98 6.99 -9.86
CA LEU A 151 2.22 5.57 -10.09
C LEU A 151 3.63 5.26 -9.61
N ILE A 152 3.80 4.41 -8.59
CA ILE A 152 5.10 3.95 -8.12
C ILE A 152 5.23 2.46 -8.46
N GLY A 153 6.24 2.09 -9.25
CA GLY A 153 6.42 0.74 -9.74
C GLY A 153 5.16 0.14 -10.37
N PRO A 154 4.55 0.78 -11.39
CA PRO A 154 3.38 0.21 -12.05
C PRO A 154 3.73 -1.14 -12.70
N PRO A 155 2.74 -2.04 -12.90
CA PRO A 155 2.99 -3.33 -13.53
C PRO A 155 3.54 -3.15 -14.95
N LEU A 156 4.48 -3.99 -15.36
CA LEU A 156 5.13 -3.89 -16.68
C LEU A 156 4.26 -4.47 -17.81
N ALA A 157 3.21 -5.22 -17.46
CA ALA A 157 2.23 -5.78 -18.40
C ALA A 157 0.81 -5.28 -18.06
N PRO A 158 -0.07 -5.05 -19.06
CA PRO A 158 -1.45 -4.68 -18.82
C PRO A 158 -2.15 -5.74 -17.96
N VAL A 159 -2.77 -5.31 -16.86
CA VAL A 159 -3.54 -6.22 -15.97
C VAL A 159 -4.87 -6.63 -16.63
N MET A 160 -5.33 -5.90 -17.65
CA MET A 160 -6.56 -6.19 -18.38
C MET A 160 -6.35 -7.22 -19.51
N GLY A 161 -6.54 -8.51 -19.20
CA GLY A 161 -6.87 -9.53 -20.22
C GLY A 161 -5.72 -10.41 -20.76
N GLY A 162 -4.55 -10.44 -20.12
CA GLY A 162 -3.47 -11.36 -20.50
C GLY A 162 -3.45 -12.62 -19.62
N PHE A 163 -3.47 -13.81 -20.22
CA PHE A 163 -3.12 -15.06 -19.54
C PHE A 163 -1.63 -15.01 -19.16
N ALA A 164 -1.30 -14.51 -17.98
CA ALA A 164 0.03 -14.70 -17.43
C ALA A 164 0.19 -16.21 -17.15
N GLY A 165 1.15 -16.84 -17.81
CA GLY A 165 1.46 -18.25 -17.62
C GLY A 165 1.90 -18.56 -16.17
N PRO A 166 2.09 -19.85 -15.83
CA PRO A 166 2.40 -20.30 -14.47
C PRO A 166 3.74 -19.79 -13.89
N ASP A 167 4.51 -19.02 -14.66
CA ASP A 167 5.81 -18.46 -14.30
C ASP A 167 5.64 -16.98 -13.89
N THR A 168 5.25 -16.76 -12.64
CA THR A 168 4.49 -15.59 -12.15
C THR A 168 5.28 -14.33 -11.78
N ASN A 169 6.59 -14.23 -12.09
CA ASN A 169 7.38 -12.99 -11.87
C ASN A 169 7.48 -12.08 -13.11
N SER A 170 6.87 -12.48 -14.23
CA SER A 170 6.79 -11.61 -15.41
C SER A 170 5.78 -10.48 -15.14
N GLY A 171 6.24 -9.23 -15.26
CA GLY A 171 5.35 -8.07 -15.14
C GLY A 171 5.31 -7.36 -13.78
N VAL A 172 6.07 -7.81 -12.78
CA VAL A 172 6.16 -7.17 -11.46
C VAL A 172 6.81 -5.78 -11.59
N GLY A 173 6.17 -4.77 -11.03
CA GLY A 173 6.69 -3.41 -11.03
C GLY A 173 7.91 -3.22 -10.12
N ASP A 174 8.79 -2.30 -10.52
CA ASP A 174 9.96 -1.86 -9.73
C ASP A 174 9.67 -0.48 -9.13
N LEU A 175 9.60 -0.41 -7.80
CA LEU A 175 9.31 0.80 -7.04
C LEU A 175 10.45 1.84 -7.12
N ARG A 176 11.58 1.55 -7.77
CA ARG A 176 12.59 2.55 -8.12
C ARG A 176 12.13 3.54 -9.18
N GLN A 177 10.99 3.31 -9.83
CA GLN A 177 10.46 4.21 -10.85
C GLN A 177 9.09 4.73 -10.46
N ALA A 178 8.90 6.04 -10.56
CA ALA A 178 7.60 6.66 -10.39
C ALA A 178 7.22 7.54 -11.58
N LYS A 179 5.92 7.70 -11.80
CA LYS A 179 5.33 8.59 -12.81
C LYS A 179 4.21 9.40 -12.18
N SER A 180 4.03 10.63 -12.65
CA SER A 180 2.95 11.49 -12.18
C SER A 180 2.43 12.41 -13.28
N ARG A 181 1.11 12.54 -13.32
CA ARG A 181 0.36 13.51 -14.11
C ARG A 181 -0.87 13.97 -13.32
N LEU A 182 -0.85 15.23 -12.93
CA LEU A 182 -1.87 15.90 -12.15
C LEU A 182 -2.89 16.61 -13.05
N GLY A 183 -4.08 16.85 -12.50
CA GLY A 183 -5.16 17.61 -13.13
C GLY A 183 -6.37 16.78 -13.55
N LEU A 184 -6.21 15.47 -13.75
CA LEU A 184 -7.34 14.57 -14.03
C LEU A 184 -7.88 13.95 -12.74
N SER A 185 -7.03 13.18 -12.05
CA SER A 185 -7.42 12.45 -10.84
C SER A 185 -7.16 13.25 -9.57
N TYR A 186 -6.06 14.00 -9.52
CA TYR A 186 -5.62 14.77 -8.35
C TYR A 186 -5.30 16.22 -8.73
N ALA A 187 -5.45 17.14 -7.79
CA ALA A 187 -5.25 18.57 -8.02
C ALA A 187 -3.84 18.88 -8.56
N LYS A 188 -3.74 19.91 -9.42
CA LYS A 188 -2.45 20.42 -9.87
C LYS A 188 -1.74 21.16 -8.73
N ARG A 189 -0.42 21.27 -8.85
CA ARG A 189 0.39 22.09 -7.96
C ARG A 189 0.04 23.57 -8.14
N ALA A 190 0.24 24.35 -7.08
CA ALA A 190 -0.03 25.79 -7.09
C ALA A 190 0.88 26.58 -8.05
N ASP A 191 2.05 26.02 -8.37
CA ASP A 191 2.99 26.55 -9.37
C ASP A 191 2.57 26.24 -10.82
N GLY A 192 1.39 25.61 -11.03
CA GLY A 192 0.86 25.27 -12.34
C GLY A 192 1.43 24.00 -12.95
N LYS A 193 2.39 23.34 -12.29
CA LYS A 193 3.02 22.13 -12.80
C LYS A 193 2.06 20.95 -12.77
N GLU A 194 2.14 20.13 -13.82
CA GLU A 194 1.27 18.97 -14.04
C GLU A 194 1.84 17.66 -13.52
N SER A 195 2.94 17.68 -12.75
CA SER A 195 3.51 16.48 -12.16
C SER A 195 3.87 16.73 -10.71
N LEU A 196 3.71 15.71 -9.86
CA LEU A 196 4.18 15.75 -8.48
C LEU A 196 5.68 16.06 -8.41
N PHE A 197 6.46 15.59 -9.39
CA PHE A 197 7.92 15.79 -9.48
C PHE A 197 8.32 17.12 -10.16
N GLY A 198 7.39 18.06 -10.31
CA GLY A 198 7.66 19.35 -10.90
C GLY A 198 7.61 19.31 -12.42
N ASP A 199 8.72 19.66 -13.08
CA ASP A 199 8.78 19.75 -14.55
C ASP A 199 8.89 18.36 -15.21
N GLU A 200 9.38 17.38 -14.45
CA GLU A 200 9.52 16.00 -14.89
C GLU A 200 8.25 15.20 -14.63
N SER A 201 7.83 14.37 -15.58
CA SER A 201 6.70 13.45 -15.41
C SER A 201 7.10 12.11 -14.76
N ARG A 202 8.40 11.89 -14.55
CA ARG A 202 8.97 10.65 -14.01
C ARG A 202 10.06 10.97 -13.00
N ALA A 203 10.24 10.08 -12.03
CA ALA A 203 11.31 10.16 -11.07
C ALA A 203 11.91 8.78 -10.79
N SER A 204 13.20 8.77 -10.48
CA SER A 204 13.88 7.61 -9.89
C SER A 204 13.82 7.72 -8.37
N LEU A 205 13.35 6.66 -7.72
CA LEU A 205 13.20 6.62 -6.26
C LEU A 205 14.37 5.89 -5.62
N GLU A 206 14.88 6.46 -4.54
CA GLU A 206 15.90 5.84 -3.68
C GLU A 206 15.30 5.19 -2.43
N GLU A 207 14.07 5.55 -2.06
CA GLU A 207 13.35 4.96 -0.93
C GLU A 207 11.84 5.09 -1.11
N VAL A 208 11.12 4.06 -0.65
CA VAL A 208 9.67 4.08 -0.49
C VAL A 208 9.34 3.51 0.89
N LEU A 209 8.59 4.28 1.69
CA LEU A 209 8.15 3.90 3.01
C LEU A 209 6.62 3.81 3.05
N VAL A 210 6.08 2.89 3.83
CA VAL A 210 4.64 2.81 4.12
C VAL A 210 4.44 2.80 5.63
N PHE A 211 3.57 3.68 6.10
CA PHE A 211 3.20 3.80 7.50
C PHE A 211 1.73 3.46 7.69
N CYS A 212 1.43 2.56 8.60
CA CYS A 212 0.06 2.17 8.96
C CYS A 212 -0.11 2.12 10.48
N ASN A 213 -1.35 2.03 10.95
CA ASN A 213 -1.62 1.86 12.38
C ASN A 213 -1.63 0.36 12.75
N PRO A 214 -0.76 -0.12 13.66
CA PRO A 214 -0.70 -1.54 14.01
C PRO A 214 -1.98 -2.09 14.65
N GLN A 215 -2.73 -1.25 15.37
CA GLN A 215 -3.98 -1.68 16.00
C GLN A 215 -5.07 -1.94 14.95
N ILE A 216 -5.22 -1.07 13.95
CA ILE A 216 -6.11 -1.28 12.81
C ILE A 216 -5.66 -2.51 12.02
N ALA A 217 -4.37 -2.66 11.75
CA ALA A 217 -3.83 -3.82 11.04
C ALA A 217 -4.16 -5.15 11.75
N SER A 218 -4.20 -5.16 13.09
CA SER A 218 -4.53 -6.38 13.86
C SER A 218 -6.00 -6.83 13.75
N LEU A 219 -6.88 -6.01 13.16
CA LEU A 219 -8.29 -6.34 12.94
C LEU A 219 -8.51 -7.21 11.69
N TYR A 220 -7.47 -7.42 10.87
CA TYR A 220 -7.48 -8.25 9.66
C TYR A 220 -6.85 -9.64 9.91
#